data_AF-A0A3B9VP33-F1
#
_entry.id   AF-A0A3B9VP33-F1
#
_cell.length_a   1.000
_cell.length_b   1.000
_cell.length_c   1.000
_cell.angle_alpha   90.00
_cell.angle_beta   90.00
_cell.angle_gamma   90.00
#
_symmetry.space_group_name_H-M   'P 1'
#
loop_
_entity.id
_entity.type
_entity.pdbx_description
1 polymer ?
#
loop_
_entity_poly.entity_id
_entity_poly.type
_entity_poly.pdbx_seq_one_letter_code
_entity_poly.pdbx_strand_id
1 'polypeptide(L)'
;LGYFTYLVAHSNRTIHDSAYLRAMGLSKPGFMRSALIEHGIVAGIGVIVGIASGLVASRVAVGAIAHSETGRELLPPFILQTSWWPVATILVLAAGAGIIGVVSAFIGFLRTPLHELTRSAE
;
A
#
# COMPACT_ATOMS: atom_id res chain seq x y z
N LEU A 1 5.79 12.58 12.31
CA LEU A 1 7.27 12.67 12.45
C LEU A 1 7.90 11.30 12.65
N GLY A 2 7.52 10.53 13.70
CA GLY A 2 8.07 9.18 13.95
C GLY A 2 7.92 8.17 12.81
N TYR A 3 6.80 8.19 12.06
CA TYR A 3 6.60 7.30 10.91
C TYR A 3 7.49 7.66 9.71
N PHE A 4 7.81 8.95 9.55
CA PHE A 4 8.73 9.42 8.51
C PHE A 4 10.17 9.03 8.84
N THR A 5 10.60 9.21 10.09
CA THR A 5 11.91 8.73 10.55
C THR A 5 12.01 7.21 10.52
N TYR A 6 10.93 6.49 10.84
CA TYR A 6 10.86 5.04 10.67
C TYR A 6 11.00 4.62 9.21
N LEU A 7 10.26 5.24 8.28
CA LEU A 7 10.37 4.96 6.84
C LEU A 7 11.78 5.22 6.32
N VAL A 8 12.40 6.33 6.74
CA VAL A 8 13.77 6.68 6.36
C VAL A 8 14.79 5.68 6.93
N ALA A 9 14.67 5.32 8.21
CA ALA A 9 15.55 4.33 8.84
C ALA A 9 15.34 2.92 8.27
N HIS A 10 14.11 2.56 7.94
CA HIS A 10 13.76 1.27 7.35
C HIS A 10 14.28 1.17 5.91
N SER A 11 14.14 2.24 5.12
CA SER A 11 14.67 2.34 3.75
C SER A 11 16.18 2.14 3.71
N ASN A 12 16.92 2.70 4.67
CA ASN A 12 18.37 2.48 4.76
C ASN A 12 18.74 1.02 5.06
N ARG A 13 17.89 0.30 5.79
CA ARG A 13 18.13 -1.11 6.15
C ARG A 13 17.86 -2.04 4.96
N THR A 14 16.84 -1.75 4.15
CA THR A 14 16.48 -2.57 2.98
C THR A 14 17.53 -2.51 1.86
N ILE A 15 18.29 -1.41 1.78
CA ILE A 15 19.38 -1.23 0.80
C ILE A 15 20.50 -2.26 1.03
N HIS A 16 20.85 -2.55 2.29
CA HIS A 16 21.90 -3.52 2.63
C HIS A 16 21.51 -4.97 2.28
N ASP A 17 20.27 -5.38 2.51
CA ASP A 17 19.80 -6.73 2.16
C ASP A 17 19.75 -6.94 0.65
N SER A 18 19.38 -5.91 -0.10
CA SER A 18 19.35 -5.95 -1.57
C SER A 18 20.76 -6.04 -2.19
N ALA A 19 21.78 -5.50 -1.50
CA ALA A 19 23.18 -5.60 -1.90
C ALA A 19 23.75 -7.01 -1.67
N TYR A 20 23.38 -7.65 -0.56
CA TYR A 20 23.80 -9.02 -0.23
C TYR A 20 23.24 -10.04 -1.24
N LEU A 21 21.97 -9.90 -1.63
CA LEU A 21 21.34 -10.73 -2.67
C LEU A 21 22.00 -10.55 -4.05
N ARG A 22 22.46 -9.33 -4.37
CA ARG A 22 23.15 -9.03 -5.62
C ARG A 22 24.58 -9.59 -5.65
N ALA A 23 25.25 -9.67 -4.50
CA ALA A 23 26.57 -10.29 -4.35
C ALA A 23 26.52 -11.82 -4.46
N MET A 24 25.39 -12.46 -4.13
CA MET A 24 25.17 -13.91 -4.26
C MET A 24 24.73 -14.36 -5.68
N GLY A 25 24.79 -13.48 -6.68
CA GLY A 25 24.55 -13.86 -8.08
C GLY A 25 23.06 -13.92 -8.48
N LEU A 26 22.15 -13.32 -7.72
CA LEU A 26 20.75 -13.25 -8.12
C LEU A 26 20.61 -12.46 -9.42
N SER A 27 20.08 -13.11 -10.45
CA SER A 27 19.83 -12.49 -11.75
C SER A 27 18.81 -11.35 -11.59
N LYS A 28 19.02 -10.22 -12.29
CA LYS A 28 18.09 -9.07 -12.37
C LYS A 28 16.60 -9.48 -12.49
N PRO A 29 16.21 -10.53 -13.26
CA PRO A 29 14.82 -11.00 -13.32
C PRO A 29 14.32 -11.79 -12.10
N GLY A 30 15.20 -12.43 -11.31
CA GLY A 30 14.82 -13.16 -10.10
C GLY A 30 14.36 -12.23 -8.98
N PHE A 31 15.07 -11.12 -8.78
CA PHE A 31 14.67 -10.05 -7.85
C PHE A 31 13.32 -9.44 -8.24
N MET A 32 13.11 -9.24 -9.55
CA MET A 32 11.84 -8.73 -10.09
C MET A 32 10.65 -9.65 -9.79
N ARG A 33 10.80 -10.97 -9.96
CA ARG A 33 9.73 -11.93 -9.60
C ARG A 33 9.43 -11.90 -8.11
N SER A 34 10.45 -11.85 -7.26
CA SER A 34 10.27 -11.81 -5.80
C SER A 34 9.52 -10.55 -5.37
N ALA A 35 9.95 -9.37 -5.83
CA ALA A 35 9.33 -8.10 -5.48
C ALA A 35 7.87 -8.00 -5.98
N LEU A 36 7.59 -8.50 -7.19
CA LEU A 36 6.23 -8.55 -7.73
C LEU A 36 5.30 -9.46 -6.91
N ILE A 37 5.79 -10.62 -6.47
CA ILE A 37 5.00 -11.55 -5.64
C ILE A 37 4.73 -10.90 -4.27
N GLU A 38 5.76 -10.36 -3.63
CA GLU A 38 5.64 -9.74 -2.32
C GLU A 38 4.68 -8.55 -2.32
N HIS A 39 4.85 -7.62 -3.26
CA HIS A 39 3.98 -6.45 -3.34
C HIS A 39 2.60 -6.79 -3.90
N GLY A 40 2.49 -7.83 -4.74
CA GLY A 40 1.20 -8.33 -5.23
C GLY A 40 0.33 -8.91 -4.11
N ILE A 41 0.92 -9.66 -3.19
CA ILE A 41 0.21 -10.19 -2.01
C ILE A 41 -0.25 -9.04 -1.11
N VAL A 42 0.64 -8.10 -0.81
CA VAL A 42 0.30 -6.92 0.03
C VAL A 42 -0.80 -6.09 -0.62
N ALA A 43 -0.73 -5.84 -1.92
CA ALA A 43 -1.74 -5.10 -2.66
C ALA A 43 -3.10 -5.82 -2.65
N GLY A 44 -3.11 -7.13 -2.88
CA GLY A 44 -4.34 -7.94 -2.86
C GLY A 44 -5.02 -7.91 -1.49
N ILE A 45 -4.26 -8.12 -0.42
CA ILE A 45 -4.77 -8.04 0.95
C ILE A 45 -5.28 -6.63 1.26
N GLY A 46 -4.50 -5.60 0.90
CA GLY A 46 -4.89 -4.20 1.11
C GLY A 46 -6.19 -3.82 0.43
N VAL A 47 -6.43 -4.28 -0.81
CA VAL A 47 -7.69 -4.04 -1.53
C VAL A 47 -8.87 -4.71 -0.81
N ILE A 48 -8.73 -5.98 -0.44
CA ILE A 48 -9.81 -6.73 0.22
C ILE A 48 -10.17 -6.07 1.55
N VAL A 49 -9.16 -5.81 2.38
CA VAL A 49 -9.34 -5.18 3.70
C VAL A 49 -9.89 -3.76 3.55
N GLY A 50 -9.41 -2.99 2.58
CA GLY A 50 -9.87 -1.62 2.32
C GLY A 50 -11.35 -1.56 1.92
N ILE A 51 -11.79 -2.44 1.01
CA ILE A 51 -13.20 -2.53 0.61
C ILE A 51 -14.06 -2.95 1.80
N ALA A 52 -13.66 -4.00 2.53
CA ALA A 52 -14.42 -4.50 3.68
C ALA A 52 -14.55 -3.42 4.78
N SER A 53 -13.43 -2.77 5.14
CA SER A 53 -13.41 -1.70 6.13
C SER A 53 -14.24 -0.49 5.67
N GLY A 54 -14.16 -0.12 4.38
CA GLY A 54 -14.94 0.99 3.84
C GLY A 54 -16.43 0.76 3.94
N LEU A 55 -16.91 -0.44 3.58
CA LEU A 55 -18.33 -0.80 3.69
C LEU A 55 -18.82 -0.82 5.14
N VAL A 56 -18.00 -1.32 6.08
CA VAL A 56 -18.32 -1.29 7.51
C VAL A 56 -18.38 0.14 8.02
N ALA A 57 -17.38 0.97 7.70
CA ALA A 57 -17.34 2.37 8.09
C ALA A 57 -18.54 3.16 7.56
N SER A 58 -18.97 2.91 6.30
CA SER A 58 -20.17 3.54 5.73
C SER A 58 -21.44 3.17 6.51
N ARG A 59 -21.59 1.89 6.93
CA ARG A 59 -22.73 1.47 7.74
C ARG A 59 -22.74 2.15 9.12
N VAL A 60 -21.57 2.23 9.76
CA VAL A 60 -21.42 2.90 11.07
C VAL A 60 -21.74 4.40 10.94
N ALA A 61 -21.22 5.07 9.91
CA ALA A 61 -21.46 6.48 9.68
C ALA A 61 -22.94 6.80 9.44
N VAL A 62 -23.64 5.99 8.63
CA VAL A 62 -25.09 6.14 8.42
C VAL A 62 -25.86 5.88 9.72
N GLY A 63 -25.49 4.83 10.47
CA GLY A 63 -26.13 4.53 11.75
C GLY A 63 -26.01 5.64 12.79
N ALA A 64 -24.88 6.35 12.80
CA ALA A 64 -24.64 7.49 13.70
C ALA A 64 -25.54 8.70 13.39
N ILE A 65 -25.90 8.90 12.12
CA ILE A 65 -26.70 10.05 11.66
C ILE A 65 -28.20 9.71 11.63
N ALA A 66 -28.56 8.42 11.54
CA ALA A 66 -29.94 7.95 11.43
C ALA A 66 -30.77 8.00 12.74
N HIS A 67 -30.22 8.51 13.84
CA HIS A 67 -30.92 8.61 15.13
C HIS A 67 -31.28 10.06 15.48
N SER A 68 -32.54 10.28 15.89
CA SER A 68 -33.04 11.54 16.45
C SER A 68 -32.41 11.83 17.83
N GLU A 69 -32.46 13.08 18.27
CA GLU A 69 -32.12 13.54 19.64
C GLU A 69 -32.85 12.74 20.74
N THR A 70 -33.98 12.10 20.41
CA THR A 70 -34.76 11.23 21.31
C THR A 70 -34.46 9.73 21.18
N GLY A 71 -33.44 9.34 20.41
CA GLY A 71 -33.02 7.94 20.21
C GLY A 71 -33.95 7.13 19.29
N ARG A 72 -34.91 7.77 18.63
CA ARG A 72 -35.81 7.13 17.65
C ARG A 72 -35.20 7.19 16.26
N GLU A 73 -35.40 6.13 15.49
CA GLU A 73 -34.98 6.04 14.08
C GLU A 73 -35.65 7.17 13.27
N LEU A 74 -34.85 7.92 12.49
CA LEU A 74 -35.35 9.00 11.66
C LEU A 74 -36.23 8.44 10.53
N LEU A 75 -37.45 8.95 10.42
CA LEU A 75 -38.33 8.71 9.28
C LEU A 75 -38.16 9.86 8.28
N PRO A 76 -37.90 9.57 6.98
CA PRO A 76 -37.75 8.25 6.37
C PRO A 76 -36.36 7.60 6.64
N PRO A 77 -36.28 6.25 6.68
CA PRO A 77 -35.06 5.53 7.05
C PRO A 77 -33.95 5.74 5.99
N PHE A 78 -32.72 5.90 6.46
CA PHE A 78 -31.57 6.05 5.58
C PHE A 78 -31.23 4.71 4.90
N ILE A 79 -31.30 4.69 3.57
CA ILE A 79 -30.88 3.55 2.75
C ILE A 79 -29.45 3.79 2.28
N LEU A 80 -28.52 2.92 2.67
CA LEU A 80 -27.14 3.00 2.20
C LEU A 80 -27.05 2.51 0.74
N GLN A 81 -26.99 3.45 -0.20
CA GLN A 81 -26.75 3.16 -1.61
C GLN A 81 -25.28 3.38 -1.95
N THR A 82 -24.55 2.30 -2.22
CA THR A 82 -23.14 2.38 -2.65
C THR A 82 -23.06 2.47 -4.17
N SER A 83 -22.56 3.59 -4.67
CA SER A 83 -22.23 3.75 -6.09
C SER A 83 -20.88 3.10 -6.39
N TRP A 84 -20.87 2.11 -7.29
CA TRP A 84 -19.65 1.36 -7.63
C TRP A 84 -18.64 2.15 -8.46
N TRP A 85 -19.09 3.16 -9.22
CA TRP A 85 -18.21 4.01 -10.02
C TRP A 85 -17.15 4.74 -9.18
N PRO A 86 -17.50 5.49 -8.12
CA PRO A 86 -16.51 6.07 -7.20
C PRO A 86 -15.56 5.04 -6.59
N VAL A 87 -16.07 3.87 -6.19
CA VAL A 87 -15.26 2.79 -5.60
C VAL A 87 -14.22 2.30 -6.61
N ALA A 88 -14.64 2.05 -7.85
CA ALA A 88 -13.76 1.64 -8.93
C ALA A 88 -12.69 2.70 -9.22
N THR A 89 -13.06 3.99 -9.28
CA THR A 89 -12.11 5.08 -9.49
C THR A 89 -11.04 5.14 -8.39
N ILE A 90 -11.44 5.04 -7.12
CA ILE A 90 -10.50 5.04 -5.99
C ILE A 90 -9.57 3.83 -6.06
N LEU A 91 -10.10 2.65 -6.37
CA LEU A 91 -9.30 1.43 -6.52
C LEU A 91 -8.28 1.55 -7.66
N VAL A 92 -8.68 2.11 -8.80
CA VAL A 92 -7.77 2.34 -9.94
C VAL A 92 -6.67 3.34 -9.57
N LEU A 93 -7.00 4.44 -8.88
CA LEU A 93 -6.01 5.41 -8.43
C LEU A 93 -5.04 4.81 -7.41
N ALA A 94 -5.54 4.05 -6.44
CA ALA A 94 -4.72 3.37 -5.44
C ALA A 94 -3.79 2.33 -6.09
N ALA A 95 -4.31 1.54 -7.03
CA ALA A 95 -3.51 0.60 -7.81
C ALA A 95 -2.43 1.31 -8.63
N GLY A 96 -2.78 2.43 -9.29
CA GLY A 96 -1.85 3.25 -10.05
C GLY A 96 -0.71 3.81 -9.18
N ALA A 97 -1.04 4.36 -8.01
CA ALA A 97 -0.04 4.83 -7.05
C ALA A 97 0.88 3.69 -6.56
N GLY A 98 0.31 2.51 -6.30
CA GLY A 98 1.07 1.31 -5.96
C GLY A 98 2.06 0.92 -7.05
N ILE A 99 1.59 0.85 -8.31
CA ILE A 99 2.44 0.54 -9.48
C ILE A 99 3.57 1.56 -9.61
N ILE A 100 3.28 2.85 -9.50
CA ILE A 100 4.29 3.92 -9.56
C ILE A 100 5.34 3.72 -8.46
N GLY A 101 4.92 3.36 -7.24
CA GLY A 101 5.82 3.04 -6.13
C GLY A 101 6.76 1.89 -6.46
N VAL A 102 6.24 0.78 -6.97
CA VAL A 102 7.04 -0.40 -7.36
C VAL A 102 8.03 -0.05 -8.47
N VAL A 103 7.58 0.66 -9.51
CA VAL A 103 8.43 1.10 -10.63
C VAL A 103 9.52 2.06 -10.14
N SER A 104 9.19 2.98 -9.23
CA SER A 104 10.16 3.92 -8.67
C SER A 104 11.23 3.21 -7.84
N ALA A 105 10.84 2.24 -7.02
CA ALA A 105 11.78 1.40 -6.27
C ALA A 105 12.71 0.61 -7.21
N PHE A 106 12.16 0.10 -8.31
CA PHE A 106 12.93 -0.60 -9.34
C PHE A 106 13.96 0.29 -10.03
N ILE A 107 13.55 1.49 -10.48
CA ILE A 107 14.45 2.46 -11.09
C ILE A 107 15.54 2.89 -10.09
N GLY A 108 15.18 3.07 -8.81
CA GLY A 108 16.12 3.35 -7.73
C GLY A 108 17.20 2.27 -7.61
N PHE A 109 16.80 1.00 -7.56
CA PHE A 109 17.71 -0.15 -7.51
C PHE A 109 18.62 -0.27 -8.74
N LEU A 110 18.10 0.03 -9.94
CA LEU A 110 18.90 0.02 -11.16
C LEU A 110 19.92 1.15 -11.22
N ARG A 111 19.58 2.31 -10.65
CA ARG A 111 20.43 3.50 -10.63
C ARG A 111 21.56 3.43 -9.60
N THR A 112 21.50 2.52 -8.61
CA THR A 112 22.58 2.36 -7.62
C THR A 112 23.73 1.53 -8.22
N PRO A 113 24.90 2.13 -8.47
CA PRO A 113 26.05 1.44 -9.04
C PRO A 113 26.71 0.52 -7.99
N LEU A 114 27.06 -0.71 -8.39
CA LEU A 114 27.57 -1.78 -7.51
C LEU A 114 28.72 -1.34 -6.58
N HIS A 115 29.57 -0.41 -7.02
CA HIS A 115 30.77 0.01 -6.29
C HIS A 115 30.49 0.86 -5.03
N GLU A 116 29.30 1.45 -4.89
CA GLU A 116 28.92 2.19 -3.68
C GLU A 116 28.45 1.24 -2.57
N LEU A 117 27.96 0.06 -2.95
CA LEU A 117 27.46 -0.96 -2.02
C LEU A 117 28.59 -1.75 -1.33
N THR A 118 29.80 -1.75 -1.90
CA THR A 118 30.98 -2.39 -1.32
C THR A 118 31.80 -1.46 -0.42
N ARG A 119 31.69 -0.13 -0.58
CA ARG A 119 32.48 0.85 0.20
C ARG A 119 31.84 1.24 1.53
N SER A 120 30.55 0.96 1.72
CA SER A 120 29.84 1.22 2.98
C SER A 120 29.91 0.05 3.98
N ALA A 121 30.70 -0.97 3.68
CA ALA A 121 30.93 -2.14 4.53
C ALA A 121 32.24 -2.06 5.36
N GLU A 122 33.01 -0.97 5.24
CA GLU A 122 34.12 -0.63 6.15
C GLU A 122 33.70 0.45 7.16
#